data_AF-A0A9W6NMG3-F1
#
_entry.id   AF-A0A9W6NMG3-F1
#
_cell.length_a   1.000
_cell.length_b   1.000
_cell.length_c   1.000
_cell.angle_alpha   90.00
_cell.angle_beta   90.00
_cell.angle_gamma   90.00
#
_symmetry.space_group_name_H-M   'P 1'
#
loop_
_entity.id
_entity.type
_entity.pdbx_description
1 polymer ?
#
loop_
_entity_poly.entity_id
_entity_poly.type
_entity_poly.pdbx_seq_one_letter_code
_entity_poly.pdbx_strand_id
1 'polypeptide(L)'
;MRNFYESPELVVTMDHFVILRPAHVQYRLDFLEGVYVLQHPRSGRTRPAQEIRAQYGVHDVRLFHTSDRQTFGQVRRALIRALEWRAHYATSAEA
;
A
#
# COMPACT_ATOMS: atom_id res chain seq x y z
N MET A 1 8.60 -13.97 9.20
CA MET A 1 8.02 -12.99 8.25
C MET A 1 7.32 -11.92 9.08
N ARG A 2 7.74 -10.65 8.97
CA ARG A 2 7.15 -9.55 9.76
C ARG A 2 5.98 -8.93 8.99
N ASN A 3 4.82 -8.87 9.64
CA ASN A 3 3.63 -8.21 9.10
C ASN A 3 3.51 -6.81 9.73
N PHE A 4 3.26 -5.81 8.90
CA PHE A 4 2.97 -4.42 9.32
C PHE A 4 1.47 -4.14 9.38
N TYR A 5 0.68 -4.89 8.62
CA TYR A 5 -0.78 -4.86 8.63
C TYR A 5 -1.32 -6.19 8.12
N GLU A 6 -2.45 -6.63 8.69
CA GLU A 6 -3.14 -7.85 8.28
C GLU A 6 -4.64 -7.67 8.46
N SER A 7 -5.39 -7.95 7.40
CA SER A 7 -6.85 -8.01 7.40
C SER A 7 -7.32 -9.10 6.43
N PRO A 8 -8.62 -9.46 6.44
CA PRO A 8 -9.18 -10.39 5.47
C PRO A 8 -9.09 -9.92 4.00
N GLU A 9 -8.79 -8.64 3.77
CA GLU A 9 -8.76 -8.03 2.43
C GLU A 9 -7.34 -7.77 1.93
N LEU A 10 -6.38 -7.53 2.83
CA LEU A 10 -5.01 -7.23 2.44
C LEU A 10 -4.00 -7.53 3.56
N VAL A 11 -2.75 -7.76 3.16
CA VAL A 11 -1.61 -7.94 4.05
C VAL A 11 -0.46 -7.07 3.57
N VAL A 12 0.18 -6.37 4.50
CA VAL A 12 1.42 -5.64 4.25
C VAL A 12 2.53 -6.30 5.05
N THR A 13 3.51 -6.84 4.35
CA THR A 13 4.64 -7.57 4.92
C THR A 13 5.92 -6.81 4.70
N MET A 14 7.05 -7.38 5.12
CA MET A 14 8.38 -6.83 4.85
C MET A 14 8.70 -6.67 3.36
N ASP A 15 8.29 -7.62 2.53
CA ASP A 15 8.68 -7.64 1.11
C ASP A 15 7.52 -7.44 0.14
N HIS A 16 6.27 -7.52 0.61
CA HIS A 16 5.08 -7.56 -0.24
C HIS A 16 3.94 -6.71 0.27
N PHE A 17 3.20 -6.15 -0.69
CA PHE A 17 1.85 -5.67 -0.53
C PHE A 17 0.91 -6.68 -1.20
N VAL A 18 0.10 -7.38 -0.41
CA VAL A 18 -0.78 -8.45 -0.89
C VAL A 18 -2.22 -8.01 -0.75
N ILE A 19 -2.95 -7.99 -1.85
CA ILE A 19 -4.40 -7.83 -1.91
C ILE A 19 -4.98 -9.24 -1.97
N LEU A 20 -5.83 -9.59 -1.00
CA LEU A 20 -6.49 -10.90 -0.93
C LEU A 20 -7.86 -10.87 -1.63
N ARG A 21 -8.52 -9.70 -1.67
CA ARG A 21 -9.86 -9.52 -2.25
C ARG A 21 -9.97 -8.18 -2.99
N PRO A 22 -10.79 -8.09 -4.06
CA PRO A 22 -11.61 -9.17 -4.64
C PRO A 22 -10.81 -10.17 -5.49
N ALA A 23 -9.59 -9.83 -5.88
CA ALA A 23 -8.68 -10.71 -6.60
C ALA A 23 -7.35 -10.77 -5.85
N HIS A 24 -6.75 -11.96 -5.81
CA HIS A 24 -5.45 -12.16 -5.19
C HIS A 24 -4.37 -11.53 -6.06
N VAL A 25 -3.75 -10.44 -5.58
CA VAL A 25 -2.69 -9.72 -6.29
C VAL A 25 -1.57 -9.41 -5.30
N GLN A 26 -0.33 -9.64 -5.72
CA GLN A 26 0.85 -9.43 -4.89
C GLN A 26 1.82 -8.50 -5.61
N TYR A 27 2.18 -7.41 -4.94
CA TYR A 27 3.20 -6.48 -5.40
C TYR A 27 4.43 -6.62 -4.50
N ARG A 28 5.58 -6.91 -5.10
CA ARG A 28 6.85 -6.77 -4.40
C ARG A 28 7.07 -5.30 -4.09
N LEU A 29 7.36 -4.99 -2.83
CA LEU A 29 7.73 -3.63 -2.45
C LEU A 29 8.99 -3.18 -3.21
N ASP A 30 9.74 -4.13 -3.77
CA ASP A 30 10.94 -3.83 -4.51
C ASP A 30 10.74 -2.96 -5.75
N PHE A 31 9.60 -3.15 -6.38
CA PHE A 31 9.25 -2.57 -7.66
C PHE A 31 8.19 -1.47 -7.54
N LEU A 32 7.80 -1.11 -6.31
CA LEU A 32 6.88 -0.01 -6.07
C LEU A 32 7.65 1.31 -6.03
N GLU A 33 7.38 2.15 -7.02
CA GLU A 33 7.99 3.47 -7.14
C GLU A 33 6.94 4.57 -7.03
N GLY A 34 7.36 5.72 -6.48
CA GLY A 34 6.54 6.93 -6.41
C GLY A 34 5.17 6.68 -5.78
N VAL A 35 5.09 6.15 -4.56
CA VAL A 35 3.80 5.92 -3.89
C VAL A 35 3.11 7.25 -3.59
N TYR A 36 1.87 7.42 -4.04
CA TYR A 36 1.06 8.62 -3.80
C TYR A 36 -0.38 8.30 -3.38
N VAL A 37 -1.05 9.32 -2.85
CA VAL A 37 -2.44 9.26 -2.41
C VAL A 37 -3.31 10.11 -3.33
N LEU A 38 -4.40 9.53 -3.82
CA LEU A 38 -5.47 10.28 -4.45
C LEU A 38 -6.66 10.42 -3.49
N GLN A 39 -7.25 11.61 -3.45
CA GLN A 39 -8.50 11.87 -2.74
C GLN A 39 -9.59 12.11 -3.77
N HIS A 40 -10.63 11.30 -3.72
CA HIS A 40 -11.79 11.47 -4.59
C HIS A 40 -12.74 12.46 -3.95
N PRO A 41 -13.24 13.45 -4.73
CA PRO A 41 -14.20 14.41 -4.21
C PRO A 41 -15.46 13.70 -3.73
N ARG A 42 -16.14 14.34 -2.79
CA ARG A 42 -17.42 13.85 -2.29
C ARG A 42 -18.43 13.81 -3.45
N SER A 43 -18.95 12.62 -3.77
CA SER A 43 -20.06 12.47 -4.71
C SER A 43 -21.36 12.26 -3.92
N GLY A 44 -22.22 13.28 -3.87
CA GLY A 44 -23.52 13.22 -3.19
C GLY A 44 -23.43 12.95 -1.67
N ARG A 45 -24.14 11.91 -1.19
CA ARG A 45 -24.15 11.51 0.23
C ARG A 45 -22.98 10.62 0.64
N THR A 46 -22.15 10.16 -0.30
CA THR A 46 -21.08 9.19 -0.06
C THR A 46 -19.88 9.86 0.60
N ARG A 47 -19.18 9.15 1.50
CA ARG A 47 -17.90 9.63 2.06
C ARG A 47 -16.84 9.73 0.95
N PRO A 48 -15.93 10.72 0.99
CA PRO A 48 -14.85 10.81 0.01
C PRO A 48 -13.98 9.55 0.10
N ALA A 49 -13.73 8.92 -1.04
CA ALA A 49 -12.88 7.76 -1.12
C ALA A 49 -11.41 8.19 -1.25
N GLN A 50 -10.51 7.39 -0.70
CA GLN A 50 -9.07 7.60 -0.77
C GLN A 50 -8.42 6.39 -1.43
N GLU A 51 -7.42 6.66 -2.25
CA GLU A 51 -6.66 5.62 -2.95
C GLU A 51 -5.17 5.75 -2.69
N ILE A 52 -4.50 4.61 -2.56
CA ILE A 52 -3.03 4.52 -2.60
C ILE A 52 -2.67 3.95 -3.96
N ARG A 53 -1.77 4.66 -4.66
CA ARG A 53 -1.26 4.28 -5.98
C ARG A 53 0.25 4.29 -5.98
N ALA A 54 0.83 3.57 -6.93
CA ALA A 54 2.26 3.47 -7.15
C ALA A 54 2.54 3.06 -8.58
N GLN A 55 3.74 3.34 -9.07
CA GLN A 55 4.25 2.70 -10.28
C GLN A 55 4.77 1.31 -9.92
N TYR A 56 4.42 0.31 -10.72
CA TYR A 56 4.98 -1.04 -10.68
C TYR A 56 5.56 -1.37 -12.05
N GLY A 57 6.84 -1.09 -12.22
CA GLY A 57 7.46 -1.01 -13.55
C GLY A 57 6.85 0.15 -14.36
N VAL A 58 6.25 -0.15 -15.50
CA VAL A 58 5.60 0.84 -16.38
C VAL A 58 4.12 1.05 -16.10
N HIS A 59 3.57 0.38 -15.09
CA HIS A 59 2.14 0.39 -14.80
C HIS A 59 1.82 1.20 -13.55
N ASP A 60 0.93 2.17 -13.67
CA ASP A 60 0.31 2.83 -12.52
C ASP A 60 -0.74 1.90 -11.90
N VAL A 61 -0.42 1.32 -10.74
CA VAL A 61 -1.24 0.35 -10.05
C VAL A 61 -1.94 0.97 -8.83
N ARG A 62 -3.22 0.60 -8.65
CA ARG A 62 -3.97 0.93 -7.44
C ARG A 62 -3.75 -0.17 -6.41
N LEU A 63 -3.07 0.19 -5.32
CA LEU A 63 -2.77 -0.72 -4.21
C LEU A 63 -3.96 -0.85 -3.26
N PHE A 64 -4.62 0.25 -2.95
CA PHE A 64 -5.71 0.26 -1.97
C PHE A 64 -6.74 1.35 -2.28
N HIS A 65 -8.02 1.08 -2.03
CA HIS A 65 -9.13 2.02 -2.18
C HIS A 65 -10.12 1.83 -1.03
N THR A 66 -10.47 2.91 -0.33
CA THR A 66 -11.54 2.85 0.69
C THR A 66 -12.13 4.23 0.97
N SER A 67 -13.38 4.26 1.43
CA SER A 67 -13.99 5.45 2.05
C SER A 67 -13.79 5.51 3.57
N ASP A 68 -13.23 4.47 4.18
CA ASP A 68 -12.92 4.45 5.60
C ASP A 68 -11.56 5.07 5.90
N ARG A 69 -11.58 6.23 6.55
CA ARG A 69 -10.39 6.99 6.94
C ARG A 69 -9.51 6.24 7.95
N GLN A 70 -10.11 5.44 8.83
CA GLN A 70 -9.34 4.71 9.83
C GLN A 70 -8.54 3.59 9.16
N THR A 71 -9.22 2.75 8.38
CA THR A 71 -8.56 1.68 7.62
C THR A 71 -7.53 2.27 6.66
N PHE A 72 -7.85 3.35 5.93
CA PHE A 72 -6.88 4.05 5.09
C PHE A 72 -5.63 4.49 5.84
N GLY A 73 -5.79 5.11 7.01
CA GLY A 73 -4.66 5.54 7.83
C GLY A 73 -3.79 4.38 8.31
N GLN A 74 -4.39 3.24 8.67
CA GLN A 74 -3.66 2.04 9.07
C GLN A 74 -2.86 1.45 7.92
N VAL A 75 -3.48 1.23 6.77
CA VAL A 75 -2.82 0.66 5.57
C VAL A 75 -1.70 1.58 5.08
N ARG A 76 -1.93 2.89 5.02
CA ARG A 76 -0.91 3.86 4.63
C ARG A 76 0.31 3.82 5.56
N ARG A 77 0.09 3.81 6.88
CA ARG A 77 1.20 3.74 7.85
C ARG A 77 1.97 2.43 7.75
N ALA A 78 1.27 1.32 7.52
CA ALA A 78 1.89 0.03 7.34
C ALA A 78 2.78 -0.02 6.09
N LEU A 79 2.28 0.49 4.96
CA LEU A 79 3.06 0.59 3.73
C LEU A 79 4.30 1.48 3.90
N ILE A 80 4.15 2.66 4.52
CA ILE A 80 5.30 3.55 4.80
C ILE A 80 6.35 2.82 5.62
N ARG A 81 5.96 2.17 6.72
CA ARG A 81 6.91 1.43 7.57
C ARG A 81 7.60 0.28 6.84
N ALA A 82 6.89 -0.41 5.95
CA ALA A 82 7.47 -1.49 5.16
C ALA A 82 8.50 -0.96 4.15
N LEU A 83 8.21 0.17 3.50
CA LEU A 83 9.14 0.84 2.57
C LEU A 83 10.36 1.43 3.31
N GLU A 84 10.16 2.07 4.46
CA GLU A 84 11.25 2.59 5.31
C GLU A 84 12.16 1.45 5.77
N TRP A 85 11.57 0.37 6.28
CA TRP A 85 12.31 -0.83 6.65
C TRP A 85 13.18 -1.29 5.49
N ARG A 86 12.59 -1.49 4.32
CA ARG A 86 13.32 -1.91 3.12
C ARG A 86 14.47 -0.96 2.77
N ALA A 87 14.24 0.36 2.78
CA ALA A 87 15.27 1.34 2.48
C ALA A 87 16.46 1.24 3.45
N HIS A 88 16.20 1.03 4.74
CA HIS A 88 17.27 0.83 5.73
C HIS A 88 18.10 -0.45 5.49
N TYR A 89 17.45 -1.54 5.10
CA TYR A 89 18.14 -2.81 4.82
C TYR A 89 18.90 -2.81 3.49
N ALA A 90 18.40 -2.13 2.47
CA ALA A 90 19.13 -1.96 1.21
C ALA A 90 20.48 -1.26 1.43
N THR A 91 20.50 -0.18 2.19
CA THR A 91 21.74 0.56 2.53
C THR A 91 22.70 -0.25 3.40
N SER A 92 22.19 -1.19 4.20
CA SER A 92 23.02 -2.04 5.07
C SER A 92 23.60 -3.26 4.35
N ALA A 93 23.06 -3.64 3.18
CA ALA A 93 23.56 -4.75 2.38
C ALA A 93 24.69 -4.33 1.41
N GLU A 94 24.87 -3.03 1.18
CA GLU A 94 25.89 -2.46 0.29
C GLU A 94 27.16 -1.97 1.04
N ALA A 95 27.19 -2.08 2.37
CA ALA A 95 28.29 -1.66 3.24
C ALA A 95 29.09 -2.86 3.78
#